data_AF-W6RKY4-F1
#
_entry.id   AF-W6RKY4-F1
#
_cell.length_a   1.000
_cell.length_b   1.000
_cell.length_c   1.000
_cell.angle_alpha   90.00
_cell.angle_beta   90.00
_cell.angle_gamma   90.00
#
_symmetry.space_group_name_H-M   'P 1'
#
loop_
_entity.id
_entity.type
_entity.pdbx_description
1 polymer ?
#
loop_
_entity_poly.entity_id
_entity_poly.type
_entity_poly.pdbx_seq_one_letter_code
_entity_poly.pdbx_strand_id
1 'polypeptide(L)'
;MSRKQFSRHDEPLDSDDLRKCRAVLDAICGDFRIEPGSEEANRMAAMTIELYRQGVRDVKQLQQIVDAARGLNLSREGTRGFGKF
;
A
#
# COMPACT_ATOMS: atom_id res chain seq x y z
N MET A 1 -29.90 -3.72 8.89
CA MET A 1 -28.47 -4.02 9.18
C MET A 1 -27.62 -2.87 8.65
N SER A 2 -27.58 -1.73 9.36
CA SER A 2 -26.85 -0.55 8.91
C SER A 2 -25.38 -0.70 9.28
N ARG A 3 -24.51 -0.96 8.30
CA ARG A 3 -23.05 -0.91 8.49
C ARG A 3 -22.71 0.53 8.83
N LYS A 4 -22.51 0.76 10.13
CA LYS A 4 -22.39 2.09 10.73
C LYS A 4 -21.03 2.68 10.35
N GLN A 5 -21.10 3.69 9.47
CA GLN A 5 -20.26 4.89 9.43
C GLN A 5 -18.76 4.68 9.17
N PHE A 6 -18.42 4.66 7.88
CA PHE A 6 -17.13 5.13 7.40
C PHE A 6 -17.06 6.65 7.60
N SER A 7 -16.52 7.09 8.73
CA SER A 7 -15.97 8.45 8.84
C SER A 7 -14.94 8.51 9.97
N ARG A 8 -13.85 7.75 9.80
CA ARG A 8 -12.59 7.94 10.52
C ARG A 8 -11.45 8.37 9.59
N HIS A 9 -11.78 8.71 8.33
CA HIS A 9 -10.81 9.12 7.30
C HIS A 9 -10.07 10.42 7.63
N ASP A 10 -10.60 11.20 8.58
CA ASP A 10 -10.09 12.51 9.01
C ASP A 10 -9.47 12.50 10.42
N GLU A 11 -9.42 11.34 11.09
CA GLU A 11 -8.72 11.25 12.37
C GLU A 11 -7.21 11.29 12.08
N PRO A 12 -6.46 12.26 12.63
CA PRO A 12 -5.02 12.35 12.40
C PRO A 12 -4.39 11.02 12.80
N LEU A 13 -3.56 10.46 11.92
CA LEU A 13 -2.81 9.24 12.22
C LEU A 13 -2.01 9.50 13.50
N ASP A 14 -2.33 8.75 14.56
CA ASP A 14 -1.55 8.84 15.78
C ASP A 14 -0.13 8.31 15.53
N SER A 15 0.82 8.68 16.38
CA SER A 15 2.20 8.17 16.30
C SER A 15 2.25 6.64 16.31
N ASP A 16 1.34 5.99 17.04
CA ASP A 16 1.22 4.53 17.06
C ASP A 16 0.73 3.96 15.71
N ASP A 17 -0.19 4.65 15.05
CA ASP A 17 -0.70 4.29 13.72
C ASP A 17 0.40 4.43 12.64
N LEU A 18 1.20 5.50 12.70
CA LEU A 18 2.36 5.67 11.81
C LEU A 18 3.41 4.57 12.02
N ARG A 19 3.63 4.14 13.27
CA ARG A 19 4.56 3.05 13.58
C ARG A 19 4.10 1.72 13.00
N LYS A 20 2.79 1.45 13.03
CA LYS A 20 2.19 0.27 12.38
C LYS A 20 2.31 0.35 10.87
N CYS A 21 1.93 1.47 10.26
CA CYS A 21 2.07 1.68 8.81
C CYS A 21 3.52 1.46 8.36
N ARG A 22 4.51 1.95 9.12
CA ARG A 22 5.92 1.74 8.83
C ARG A 22 6.31 0.27 8.91
N ALA A 23 5.85 -0.46 9.92
CA ALA A 23 6.15 -1.89 10.06
C ALA A 23 5.55 -2.73 8.92
N VAL A 24 4.32 -2.41 8.49
CA VAL A 24 3.69 -3.06 7.33
C VAL A 24 4.48 -2.78 6.06
N LEU A 25 4.86 -1.52 5.84
CA LEU A 25 5.67 -1.14 4.69
C LEU A 25 7.03 -1.82 4.69
N ASP A 26 7.69 -1.92 5.84
CA ASP A 26 9.00 -2.57 5.97
C ASP A 26 8.91 -4.06 5.65
N ALA A 27 7.87 -4.74 6.16
CA ALA A 27 7.59 -6.14 5.83
C ALA A 27 7.36 -6.34 4.33
N ILE A 28 6.53 -5.49 3.70
CA ILE A 28 6.28 -5.51 2.25
C ILE A 28 7.58 -5.27 1.48
N CYS A 29 8.34 -4.22 1.82
CA CYS A 29 9.62 -3.93 1.16
C CYS A 29 10.62 -5.09 1.29
N GLY A 30 10.66 -5.76 2.46
CA GLY A 30 11.50 -6.94 2.70
C GLY A 30 11.06 -8.15 1.90
N ASP A 31 9.78 -8.52 1.97
CA ASP A 31 9.20 -9.66 1.25
C ASP A 31 9.39 -9.54 -0.26
N PHE A 32 9.27 -8.32 -0.79
CA PHE A 32 9.34 -8.06 -2.21
C PHE A 32 10.71 -7.55 -2.71
N ARG A 33 11.72 -7.50 -1.83
CA ARG A 33 13.05 -6.94 -2.12
C ARG A 33 12.98 -5.58 -2.83
N ILE A 34 12.06 -4.73 -2.40
CA ILE A 34 11.94 -3.37 -2.94
C ILE A 34 13.04 -2.54 -2.33
N GLU A 35 13.80 -1.84 -3.17
CA GLU A 35 14.79 -0.90 -2.68
C GLU A 35 14.08 0.22 -1.90
N PRO A 36 14.42 0.42 -0.61
CA PRO A 36 13.82 1.47 0.19
C PRO A 36 14.17 2.83 -0.41
N GLY A 37 13.15 3.67 -0.64
CA GLY A 37 13.33 4.97 -1.29
C GLY A 37 13.16 4.95 -2.82
N SER A 38 12.94 3.78 -3.42
CA SER A 38 12.49 3.71 -4.82
C SER A 38 11.08 4.30 -5.00
N GLU A 39 10.79 4.76 -6.22
CA GLU A 39 9.44 5.21 -6.61
C GLU A 39 8.36 4.15 -6.34
N GLU A 40 8.73 2.88 -6.43
CA GLU A 40 7.85 1.77 -6.09
C GLU A 40 7.60 1.69 -4.59
N ALA A 41 8.65 1.74 -3.75
CA ALA A 41 8.50 1.77 -2.30
C ALA A 41 7.66 2.96 -1.82
N ASN A 42 7.87 4.13 -2.43
CA ASN A 42 7.12 5.34 -2.09
C ASN A 42 5.63 5.22 -2.47
N ARG A 43 5.33 4.60 -3.62
CA ARG A 43 3.95 4.28 -4.01
C ARG A 43 3.29 3.27 -3.09
N MET A 44 4.00 2.20 -2.70
CA MET A 44 3.49 1.22 -1.74
C MET A 44 3.24 1.86 -0.36
N ALA A 45 4.10 2.78 0.06
CA ALA A 45 3.94 3.54 1.30
C ALA A 45 2.66 4.39 1.27
N ALA A 46 2.46 5.17 0.20
CA ALA A 46 1.28 5.98 0.02
C ALA A 46 -0.01 5.14 0.02
N MET A 47 -0.03 4.03 -0.73
CA MET A 47 -1.19 3.12 -0.74
C MET A 47 -1.46 2.52 0.64
N THR A 48 -0.42 2.07 1.35
CA THR A 48 -0.58 1.49 2.69
C THR A 48 -1.20 2.49 3.66
N ILE A 49 -0.74 3.75 3.62
CA ILE A 49 -1.27 4.83 4.45
C ILE A 49 -2.73 5.16 4.08
N GLU A 50 -3.05 5.25 2.79
CA GLU A 50 -4.42 5.50 2.30
C GLU A 50 -5.37 4.38 2.74
N LEU A 51 -4.97 3.13 2.61
CA LEU A 51 -5.78 1.98 3.04
C LEU A 51 -5.97 1.96 4.55
N TYR A 52 -4.93 2.30 5.31
CA TYR A 52 -5.03 2.44 6.76
C TYR A 52 -6.05 3.51 7.16
N ARG A 53 -6.03 4.65 6.48
CA ARG A 53 -7.03 5.73 6.64
C ARG A 53 -8.43 5.32 6.21
N GLN A 54 -8.55 4.36 5.29
CA GLN A 54 -9.84 3.76 4.91
C GLN A 54 -10.39 2.77 5.94
N GLY A 55 -9.64 2.51 7.02
CA GLY A 55 -10.01 1.60 8.10
C GLY A 55 -9.40 0.20 7.98
N VAL A 56 -8.52 -0.03 6.99
CA VAL A 56 -7.81 -1.30 6.85
C VAL A 56 -6.61 -1.30 7.78
N ARG A 57 -6.83 -1.74 9.02
CA ARG A 57 -5.78 -1.83 10.06
C ARG A 57 -5.11 -3.21 10.14
N ASP A 58 -5.64 -4.20 9.41
CA ASP A 58 -5.08 -5.55 9.40
C ASP A 58 -3.89 -5.64 8.43
N VAL A 59 -2.75 -6.11 8.96
CA VAL A 59 -1.49 -6.19 8.22
C VAL A 59 -1.58 -7.16 7.04
N LYS A 60 -2.22 -8.31 7.23
CA LYS A 60 -2.37 -9.30 6.14
C LYS A 60 -3.30 -8.76 5.06
N GLN A 61 -4.39 -8.11 5.45
CA GLN A 61 -5.30 -7.50 4.50
C GLN A 61 -4.63 -6.38 3.70
N LEU A 62 -3.82 -5.53 4.35
CA LEU A 62 -3.01 -4.51 3.67
C LEU A 62 -2.04 -5.15 2.67
N GLN A 63 -1.30 -6.19 3.08
CA GLN A 63 -0.40 -6.92 2.20
C GLN A 63 -1.13 -7.48 0.98
N GLN A 64 -2.28 -8.13 1.17
CA GLN A 64 -3.05 -8.71 0.06
C GLN A 64 -3.56 -7.64 -0.92
N ILE A 65 -4.02 -6.48 -0.43
CA ILE A 65 -4.50 -5.41 -1.30
C ILE A 65 -3.34 -4.76 -2.05
N VAL A 66 -2.22 -4.51 -1.37
CA VAL A 66 -1.02 -3.92 -1.98
C VAL A 66 -0.41 -4.87 -3.01
N ASP A 67 -0.32 -6.16 -2.70
CA ASP A 67 0.12 -7.20 -3.64
C ASP A 67 -0.79 -7.27 -4.88
N ALA A 68 -2.11 -7.28 -4.70
CA ALA A 68 -3.07 -7.26 -5.80
C ALA A 68 -2.97 -5.97 -6.63
N ALA A 69 -2.87 -4.80 -5.99
CA ALA A 69 -2.74 -3.51 -6.67
C ALA A 69 -1.45 -3.43 -7.50
N ARG A 70 -0.38 -4.04 -6.99
CA ARG A 70 0.89 -4.14 -7.70
C ARG A 70 0.84 -5.12 -8.86
N GLY A 71 0.24 -6.30 -8.68
CA GLY A 71 0.03 -7.27 -9.77
C GLY A 71 -0.77 -6.66 -10.93
N LEU A 72 -1.77 -5.83 -10.61
CA LEU A 72 -2.50 -5.02 -11.58
C LEU A 72 -1.63 -3.94 -12.23
N ASN A 73 -0.72 -3.32 -11.47
CA ASN A 73 0.20 -2.30 -11.99
C ASN A 73 1.25 -2.90 -12.94
N LEU A 74 1.87 -4.03 -12.58
CA LEU A 74 2.78 -4.80 -13.45
C LEU A 74 2.08 -5.30 -14.71
N SER A 75 0.80 -5.69 -14.60
CA SER A 75 -0.02 -6.04 -15.76
C SER A 75 -0.35 -4.82 -16.63
N ARG A 76 -0.45 -3.62 -16.03
CA ARG A 76 -0.66 -2.35 -16.74
C ARG A 76 0.64 -1.74 -17.29
N GLU A 77 1.78 -2.14 -16.75
CA GLU A 77 3.13 -1.83 -17.24
C GLU A 77 3.60 -2.87 -18.27
N GLY A 78 2.66 -3.54 -18.96
CA GLY A 78 2.92 -4.35 -20.16
C GLY A 78 3.02 -3.54 -21.47
N THR A 79 3.01 -2.21 -21.41
CA THR A 79 3.14 -1.36 -22.62
C THR A 79 4.16 -0.24 -22.47
N ARG A 80 5.36 -0.53 -21.94
CA ARG A 80 6.53 0.32 -22.20
C ARG A 80 7.77 -0.52 -22.44
N GLY A 81 8.09 -0.70 -23.72
CA GLY A 81 9.39 -1.18 -24.18
C GLY A 81 9.25 -2.40 -25.07
N PHE A 82 9.18 -2.16 -26.38
CA PHE A 82 10.07 -2.75 -27.41
C PHE A 82 9.46 -2.51 -28.79
N GLY A 83 9.65 -1.30 -29.30
CA GLY A 83 9.75 -1.07 -30.73
C GLY A 83 10.75 0.06 -30.94
N LYS A 84 11.73 -0.03 -31.83
CA LYS A 84 12.25 -1.11 -32.69
C LYS A 84 13.51 -0.49 -33.34
N PHE A 85 14.43 -1.34 -33.80
CA PHE A 85 15.62 -0.99 -34.57
C PHE A 85 15.37 0.08 -35.64
#